data_AF-A0A4Y3TZ22-F1
#
_entry.id   AF-A0A4Y3TZ22-F1
#
_cell.length_a   1.000
_cell.length_b   1.000
_cell.length_c   1.000
_cell.angle_alpha   90.00
_cell.angle_beta   90.00
_cell.angle_gamma   90.00
#
_symmetry.space_group_name_H-M   'P 1'
#
loop_
_entity.id
_entity.type
_entity.pdbx_description
1 polymer ?
#
loop_
_entity_poly.entity_id
_entity_poly.type
_entity_poly.pdbx_seq_one_letter_code
_entity_poly.pdbx_strand_id
1 'polypeptide(L)'
;MSDLTSSVRTASAPAQEGSGCTGRCCECANRNVTCFMELEDAHYSDQTLAALVKYHGWSHCDPKRPKGGVERLFAGLGADGDLVPNGARYLEANYSNDPESRRYIALHYGFDLLKDWDGREGTPAEIAAQVNKWAEQYVQMERAKLKAA
;
A
#
# COMPACT_ATOMS: atom_id res chain seq x y z
N MET A 1 -63.17 19.89 -19.22
CA MET A 1 -62.43 19.51 -20.44
C MET A 1 -61.13 20.28 -20.46
N SER A 2 -60.02 19.62 -20.12
CA SER A 2 -58.66 20.12 -20.34
C SER A 2 -57.77 18.91 -20.58
N ASP A 3 -57.01 18.99 -21.67
CA ASP A 3 -56.29 17.91 -22.33
C ASP A 3 -54.98 17.50 -21.65
N LEU A 4 -54.70 16.19 -21.82
CA LEU A 4 -53.42 15.50 -22.07
C LEU A 4 -52.10 16.28 -21.95
N THR A 5 -51.17 15.75 -21.15
CA THR A 5 -49.83 15.34 -21.64
C THR A 5 -49.28 14.19 -20.81
N SER A 6 -48.84 13.15 -21.51
CA SER A 6 -48.13 11.98 -20.99
C SER A 6 -46.67 12.32 -20.72
N SER A 7 -46.11 11.85 -19.59
CA SER A 7 -44.67 11.65 -19.46
C SER A 7 -44.37 10.50 -18.50
N VAL A 8 -43.96 9.38 -19.10
CA VAL A 8 -43.34 8.24 -18.43
C VAL A 8 -42.06 8.72 -17.73
N ARG A 9 -41.97 8.50 -16.42
CA ARG A 9 -40.68 8.45 -15.72
C ARG A 9 -40.57 7.13 -14.98
N THR A 10 -39.75 6.27 -15.57
CA THR A 10 -39.20 5.05 -14.99
C THR A 10 -38.63 5.34 -13.61
N ALA A 11 -39.21 4.73 -12.58
CA ALA A 11 -38.62 4.67 -11.25
C ALA A 11 -37.51 3.62 -11.27
N SER A 12 -36.26 4.05 -11.48
CA SER A 12 -35.10 3.22 -11.22
C SER A 12 -34.95 3.10 -9.70
N ALA A 13 -35.26 1.91 -9.18
CA ALA A 13 -34.96 1.54 -7.80
C ALA A 13 -33.44 1.70 -7.55
N PRO A 14 -33.00 2.23 -6.39
CA PRO A 14 -31.60 2.17 -6.02
C PRO A 14 -31.21 0.69 -5.84
N ALA A 15 -30.11 0.31 -6.50
CA ALA A 15 -29.48 -0.98 -6.36
C ALA A 15 -29.21 -1.25 -4.87
N GLN A 16 -29.72 -2.37 -4.38
CA GLN A 16 -29.48 -2.84 -3.03
C GLN A 16 -27.97 -2.92 -2.76
N GLU A 17 -27.57 -2.31 -1.64
CA GLU A 17 -26.26 -2.40 -1.04
C GLU A 17 -25.80 -3.86 -0.98
N GLY A 18 -24.63 -4.12 -1.57
CA GLY A 18 -23.96 -5.40 -1.45
C GLY A 18 -23.72 -5.72 0.02
N SER A 19 -24.29 -6.81 0.49
CA SER A 19 -24.10 -7.36 1.84
C SER A 19 -22.61 -7.49 2.15
N GLY A 20 -22.08 -6.54 2.92
CA GLY A 20 -20.78 -6.66 3.57
C GLY A 20 -20.82 -7.83 4.56
N CYS A 21 -19.79 -8.68 4.53
CA CYS A 21 -19.67 -9.77 5.48
C CYS A 21 -18.97 -9.24 6.73
N THR A 22 -19.67 -9.16 7.85
CA THR A 22 -19.15 -8.69 9.14
C THR A 22 -18.46 -9.80 9.96
N GLY A 23 -18.10 -10.92 9.31
CA GLY A 23 -17.48 -12.10 9.93
C GLY A 23 -15.95 -12.16 9.81
N ARG A 24 -15.31 -13.07 10.57
CA ARG A 24 -13.86 -13.33 10.45
C ARG A 24 -13.54 -13.82 9.03
N CYS A 25 -12.50 -13.27 8.39
CA CYS A 25 -12.13 -13.55 6.99
C CYS A 25 -12.08 -15.05 6.62
N CYS A 26 -11.78 -15.93 7.57
CA CYS A 26 -11.78 -17.38 7.38
C CYS A 26 -13.14 -17.95 6.91
N GLU A 27 -14.26 -17.28 7.23
CA GLU A 27 -15.61 -17.71 6.84
C GLU A 27 -16.02 -17.22 5.44
N CYS A 28 -15.27 -16.26 4.86
CA CYS A 28 -15.64 -15.59 3.60
C CYS A 28 -14.96 -16.18 2.35
N ALA A 29 -14.02 -17.12 2.51
CA ALA A 29 -13.14 -17.62 1.44
C ALA A 29 -13.86 -18.30 0.25
N ASN A 30 -15.16 -18.61 0.37
CA ASN A 30 -15.94 -19.28 -0.68
C ASN A 30 -16.88 -18.35 -1.46
N ARG A 31 -16.86 -17.05 -1.20
CA ARG A 31 -17.57 -16.05 -2.00
C ARG A 31 -16.51 -15.12 -2.57
N ASN A 32 -16.64 -14.74 -3.83
CA ASN A 32 -15.73 -13.89 -4.59
C ASN A 32 -15.71 -12.44 -4.04
N VAL A 33 -15.45 -12.29 -2.74
CA VAL A 33 -15.57 -11.08 -1.94
C VAL A 33 -14.16 -10.71 -1.51
N THR A 34 -13.69 -9.55 -1.96
CA THR A 34 -12.53 -8.89 -1.39
C THR A 34 -12.76 -8.71 0.10
N CYS A 35 -11.94 -9.37 0.92
CA CYS A 35 -11.94 -9.20 2.36
C CYS A 35 -11.48 -7.77 2.69
N PHE A 36 -12.44 -6.87 2.89
CA PHE A 36 -12.20 -5.62 3.61
C PHE A 36 -12.03 -6.00 5.08
N MET A 37 -10.78 -6.24 5.49
CA MET A 37 -10.45 -6.11 6.90
C MET A 37 -10.74 -4.64 7.24
N GLU A 38 -11.63 -4.37 8.19
CA GLU A 38 -11.84 -3.01 8.70
C GLU A 38 -10.48 -2.53 9.25
N LEU A 39 -9.80 -1.72 8.44
CA LEU A 39 -8.44 -1.23 8.69
C LEU A 39 -8.34 -0.45 10.00
N GLU A 40 -9.46 0.06 10.51
CA GLU A 40 -9.56 0.83 11.75
C GLU A 40 -9.15 0.01 12.98
N ASP A 41 -9.41 -1.31 12.99
CA ASP A 41 -9.02 -2.22 14.07
C ASP A 41 -7.67 -2.92 13.82
N ALA A 42 -7.04 -2.68 12.66
CA ALA A 42 -5.77 -3.30 12.31
C ALA A 42 -4.60 -2.70 13.11
N HIS A 43 -3.49 -3.44 13.24
CA HIS A 43 -2.31 -2.93 13.92
C HIS A 43 -1.79 -1.65 13.22
N TYR A 44 -1.25 -0.69 13.97
CA TYR A 44 -0.72 0.58 13.44
C TYR A 44 0.08 0.40 12.15
N SER A 45 1.07 -0.50 12.19
CA SER A 45 1.93 -0.80 11.06
C SER A 45 1.21 -1.46 9.87
N ASP A 46 0.19 -2.30 10.08
CA ASP A 46 -0.66 -2.79 8.98
C ASP A 46 -1.34 -1.60 8.27
N GLN A 47 -1.84 -0.63 9.06
CA GLN A 47 -2.48 0.58 8.51
C GLN A 47 -1.47 1.45 7.74
N THR A 48 -0.22 1.56 8.22
CA THR A 48 0.82 2.31 7.52
C THR A 48 1.22 1.65 6.21
N LEU A 49 1.40 0.33 6.19
CA LEU A 49 1.70 -0.42 4.97
C LEU A 49 0.55 -0.33 3.96
N ALA A 50 -0.70 -0.42 4.42
CA ALA A 50 -1.87 -0.21 3.57
C ALA A 50 -1.93 1.21 2.99
N ALA A 51 -1.54 2.23 3.76
CA ALA A 51 -1.48 3.62 3.29
C ALA A 51 -0.40 3.81 2.21
N LEU A 52 0.76 3.15 2.32
CA LEU A 52 1.79 3.14 1.27
C LEU A 52 1.25 2.58 -0.05
N VAL A 53 0.51 1.47 0.00
CA VAL A 53 -0.12 0.87 -1.17
C VAL A 53 -1.17 1.80 -1.77
N LYS A 54 -2.08 2.31 -0.92
CA LYS A 54 -3.23 3.10 -1.36
C LYS A 54 -2.85 4.45 -1.98
N TYR A 55 -1.84 5.13 -1.43
CA TYR A 55 -1.55 6.52 -1.79
C TYR A 55 -0.21 6.74 -2.51
N HIS A 56 0.72 5.79 -2.44
CA HIS A 56 2.10 6.02 -2.86
C HIS A 56 2.62 5.01 -3.91
N GLY A 57 1.74 4.14 -4.44
CA GLY A 57 2.09 3.22 -5.52
C GLY A 57 3.01 2.07 -5.11
N TRP A 58 3.00 1.71 -3.82
CA TRP A 58 3.64 0.50 -3.31
C TRP A 58 2.74 -0.71 -3.55
N SER A 59 3.28 -1.91 -3.42
CA SER A 59 2.54 -3.17 -3.61
C SER A 59 2.96 -4.19 -2.55
N HIS A 60 2.06 -5.07 -2.11
CA HIS A 60 2.43 -6.14 -1.19
C HIS A 60 3.40 -7.11 -1.86
N CYS A 61 4.46 -7.53 -1.16
CA CYS A 61 5.42 -8.52 -1.66
C CYS A 61 4.76 -9.87 -1.98
N ASP A 62 3.75 -10.27 -1.21
CA ASP A 62 2.86 -11.39 -1.54
C ASP A 62 1.40 -10.89 -1.66
N PRO A 63 0.86 -10.76 -2.88
CA PRO A 63 -0.53 -10.36 -3.10
C PRO A 63 -1.56 -11.32 -2.50
N LYS A 64 -1.18 -12.58 -2.26
CA LYS A 64 -2.04 -13.62 -1.67
C LYS A 64 -1.95 -13.65 -0.15
N ARG A 65 -0.92 -13.01 0.43
CA ARG A 65 -0.71 -12.87 1.88
C ARG A 65 -0.29 -11.43 2.17
N PRO A 66 -1.25 -10.49 2.24
CA PRO A 66 -0.94 -9.08 2.52
C PRO A 66 -0.36 -8.84 3.92
N LYS A 67 -0.24 -9.89 4.74
CA LYS A 67 0.50 -9.90 6.01
C LYS A 67 2.00 -10.00 5.70
N GLY A 68 2.64 -8.85 5.50
CA GLY A 68 4.06 -8.74 5.19
C GLY A 68 4.42 -7.34 4.71
N GLY A 69 5.67 -7.16 4.32
CA GLY A 69 6.15 -5.91 3.76
C GLY A 69 5.47 -5.52 2.45
N VAL A 70 5.63 -4.26 2.10
CA VAL A 70 5.26 -3.69 0.81
C VAL A 70 6.54 -3.27 0.11
N GLU A 71 6.57 -3.40 -1.20
CA GLU A 71 7.70 -3.03 -2.03
C GLU A 71 7.30 -2.04 -3.11
N ARG A 72 8.29 -1.28 -3.58
CA ARG A 72 8.14 -0.40 -4.73
C ARG A 72 9.39 -0.46 -5.59
N LEU A 73 9.18 -0.61 -6.89
CA LEU A 73 10.26 -0.65 -7.88
C LEU A 73 10.70 0.77 -8.26
N PHE A 74 12.01 1.03 -8.18
CA PHE A 74 12.60 2.30 -8.58
C PHE A 74 13.69 2.07 -9.64
N ALA A 75 13.57 2.77 -10.77
CA ALA A 75 14.58 2.75 -11.83
C ALA A 75 15.89 3.43 -11.39
N GLY A 76 17.02 3.04 -11.97
CA GLY A 76 18.30 3.74 -11.83
C GLY A 76 18.97 3.61 -10.45
N LEU A 77 18.66 2.54 -9.71
CA LEU A 77 19.30 2.23 -8.43
C LEU A 77 20.52 1.31 -8.58
N GLY A 78 20.75 0.77 -9.77
CA GLY A 78 21.93 -0.03 -10.09
C GLY A 78 22.40 0.21 -11.52
N ALA A 79 23.45 -0.52 -11.91
CA ALA A 79 23.89 -0.53 -13.29
C ALA A 79 22.76 -1.03 -14.21
N ASP A 80 22.60 -0.35 -15.35
CA ASP A 80 21.74 -0.82 -16.42
C ASP A 80 22.34 -2.09 -17.03
N GLY A 81 21.50 -3.04 -17.39
CA GLY A 81 21.94 -4.30 -17.98
C GLY A 81 20.79 -5.09 -18.54
N ASP A 82 21.10 -6.01 -19.45
CA ASP A 82 20.10 -6.77 -20.20
C ASP A 82 19.13 -7.57 -19.32
N LEU A 83 19.58 -8.00 -18.13
CA LEU A 83 18.76 -8.74 -17.17
C LEU A 83 17.95 -7.84 -16.23
N VAL A 84 18.38 -6.59 -16.02
CA VAL A 84 17.65 -5.62 -15.20
C VAL A 84 17.66 -4.27 -15.91
N PRO A 85 16.72 -4.07 -16.85
CA PRO A 85 16.65 -2.85 -17.63
C PRO A 85 16.54 -1.64 -16.72
N ASN A 86 17.16 -0.53 -17.13
CA ASN A 86 17.26 0.74 -16.41
C ASN A 86 17.85 0.66 -15.00
N GLY A 87 18.46 -0.46 -14.61
CA GLY A 87 19.01 -0.64 -13.27
C GLY A 87 17.94 -0.58 -12.17
N ALA A 88 16.70 -1.00 -12.47
CA ALA A 88 15.62 -1.00 -11.49
C ALA A 88 15.92 -1.88 -10.27
N ARG A 89 15.56 -1.41 -9.09
CA ARG A 89 15.61 -2.20 -7.85
C ARG A 89 14.42 -1.91 -6.95
N TYR A 90 14.04 -2.90 -6.16
CA TYR A 90 13.00 -2.77 -5.16
C TYR A 90 13.56 -2.15 -3.88
N LEU A 91 12.78 -1.23 -3.31
CA LEU A 91 12.85 -0.91 -1.89
C LEU A 91 11.68 -1.58 -1.18
N GLU A 92 11.91 -2.11 0.01
CA GLU A 92 10.92 -2.80 0.83
C GLU A 92 10.64 -2.01 2.10
N ALA A 93 9.38 -1.81 2.45
CA ALA A 93 8.94 -1.31 3.72
C ALA A 93 8.25 -2.45 4.48
N ASN A 94 8.72 -2.78 5.67
CA ASN A 94 8.20 -3.90 6.46
C ASN A 94 8.17 -3.54 7.94
N TYR A 95 7.65 -4.45 8.77
CA TYR A 95 7.80 -4.37 10.21
C TYR A 95 9.29 -4.33 10.58
N SER A 96 9.64 -3.52 11.57
CA SER A 96 10.96 -3.65 12.19
C SER A 96 11.11 -5.05 12.79
N ASN A 97 12.33 -5.59 12.71
CA ASN A 97 12.69 -6.92 13.22
C ASN A 97 12.66 -7.03 14.75
N ASP A 98 12.32 -5.97 15.49
CA ASP A 98 12.12 -6.03 16.94
C ASP A 98 10.75 -6.67 17.28
N PRO A 99 10.75 -7.91 17.82
CA PRO A 99 9.51 -8.66 18.08
C PRO A 99 8.64 -8.03 19.17
N GLU A 100 9.20 -7.17 20.05
CA GLU A 100 8.40 -6.46 21.06
C GLU A 100 7.74 -5.20 20.51
N SER A 101 8.16 -4.72 19.33
CA SER A 101 7.74 -3.43 18.81
C SER A 101 7.36 -3.49 17.34
N ARG A 102 6.24 -4.15 17.06
CA ARG A 102 5.49 -4.02 15.80
C ARG A 102 5.09 -2.58 15.45
N ARG A 103 5.39 -1.60 16.32
CA ARG A 103 5.12 -0.16 16.18
C ARG A 103 6.06 0.55 15.21
N TYR A 104 7.14 -0.10 14.79
CA TYR A 104 8.12 0.50 13.88
C TYR A 104 7.96 -0.01 12.45
N ILE A 105 7.99 0.91 11.49
CA ILE A 105 8.11 0.62 10.06
C ILE A 105 9.58 0.80 9.67
N ALA A 106 10.14 -0.18 8.99
CA ALA A 106 11.52 -0.18 8.51
C ALA A 106 11.55 -0.17 6.98
N LEU A 107 12.43 0.65 6.40
CA LEU A 107 12.70 0.72 4.97
C LEU A 107 14.05 0.06 4.66
N HIS A 108 14.06 -0.82 3.67
CA HIS A 108 15.19 -1.65 3.29
C HIS A 108 15.55 -1.49 1.81
N TYR A 109 16.83 -1.68 1.52
CA TYR A 109 17.34 -1.97 0.19
C TYR A 109 18.06 -3.32 0.21
N GLY A 110 17.40 -4.36 -0.31
CA GLY A 110 17.87 -5.73 -0.10
C GLY A 110 17.90 -6.06 1.39
N PHE A 111 19.07 -6.48 1.90
CA PHE A 111 19.25 -6.79 3.33
C PHE A 111 19.60 -5.57 4.18
N ASP A 112 19.91 -4.43 3.55
CA ASP A 112 20.38 -3.24 4.26
C ASP A 112 19.18 -2.45 4.81
N LEU A 113 19.16 -2.24 6.13
CA LEU A 113 18.24 -1.30 6.77
C LEU A 113 18.68 0.13 6.42
N LEU A 114 17.82 0.86 5.73
CA LEU A 114 18.08 2.26 5.38
C LEU A 114 17.66 3.20 6.52
N LYS A 115 16.45 2.99 7.06
CA LYS A 115 15.86 3.80 8.13
C LYS A 115 14.62 3.12 8.71
N ASP A 116 14.30 3.41 9.97
CA ASP A 116 13.04 3.08 10.63
C ASP A 116 12.29 4.32 11.14
N TRP A 117 10.99 4.14 11.41
CA TRP A 117 10.08 5.16 11.92
C TRP A 117 9.28 4.59 13.09
N ASP A 118 9.17 5.38 14.16
CA ASP A 118 8.30 5.08 15.29
C ASP A 118 6.87 5.53 15.00
N GLY A 119 5.91 4.63 15.17
CA GLY A 119 4.48 4.93 15.02
C GLY A 119 3.91 5.97 16.00
N ARG A 120 4.67 6.39 17.02
CA ARG A 120 4.29 7.50 17.91
C ARG A 120 4.46 8.89 17.29
N GLU A 121 5.20 9.00 16.19
CA GLU A 121 5.55 10.28 15.58
C GLU A 121 4.47 10.85 14.64
N GLY A 122 3.39 10.12 14.40
CA GLY A 122 2.29 10.57 13.56
C GLY A 122 1.24 9.50 13.32
N THR A 123 0.25 9.85 12.50
CA THR A 123 -0.76 8.90 12.01
C THR A 123 -0.15 7.93 10.99
N PRO A 124 -0.78 6.76 10.75
CA PRO A 124 -0.30 5.80 9.75
C PRO A 124 -0.11 6.41 8.36
N ALA A 125 -0.99 7.32 7.94
CA ALA A 125 -0.89 8.01 6.66
C ALA A 125 0.28 8.99 6.60
N GLU A 126 0.54 9.72 7.69
CA GLU A 126 1.68 10.64 7.78
C GLU A 126 3.00 9.89 7.75
N ILE A 127 3.12 8.78 8.48
CA ILE A 127 4.33 7.95 8.44
C ILE A 127 4.50 7.31 7.06
N ALA A 128 3.44 6.84 6.40
CA ALA A 128 3.52 6.35 5.02
C ALA A 128 4.06 7.42 4.05
N ALA A 129 3.57 8.66 4.17
CA ALA A 129 4.06 9.77 3.35
C ALA A 129 5.54 10.08 3.63
N GLN A 130 5.99 10.02 4.89
CA GLN A 130 7.39 10.20 5.26
C GLN A 130 8.28 9.09 4.71
N VAL A 131 7.87 7.83 4.84
CA VAL A 131 8.58 6.66 4.27
C VAL A 131 8.74 6.83 2.77
N ASN A 132 7.66 7.15 2.05
CA ASN A 132 7.73 7.33 0.60
C ASN A 132 8.63 8.50 0.20
N LYS A 133 8.51 9.64 0.89
CA LYS A 133 9.36 10.81 0.63
C LYS A 133 10.84 10.46 0.81
N TRP A 134 11.18 9.75 1.87
CA TRP A 134 12.56 9.36 2.14
C TRP A 134 13.08 8.36 1.10
N ALA A 135 12.26 7.36 0.72
CA ALA A 135 12.60 6.41 -0.34
C ALA A 135 12.90 7.12 -1.66
N GLU A 136 12.08 8.09 -2.06
CA GLU A 136 12.33 8.89 -3.26
C GLU A 136 13.60 9.73 -3.16
N GLN A 137 13.88 10.34 -2.00
CA GLN A 137 15.11 11.08 -1.76
C GLN A 137 16.36 10.18 -1.86
N TYR A 138 16.31 9.01 -1.23
CA TYR A 138 17.38 8.01 -1.31
C TYR A 138 17.66 7.62 -2.76
N VAL A 139 16.61 7.35 -3.54
CA VAL A 139 16.75 7.00 -4.97
C VAL A 139 17.41 8.11 -5.76
N GLN A 140 17.06 9.38 -5.52
CA GLN A 140 17.71 10.50 -6.21
C GLN A 140 19.19 10.63 -5.84
N MET A 141 19.53 10.43 -4.55
CA MET A 141 20.92 10.43 -4.11
C MET A 141 21.72 9.31 -4.77
N GLU A 142 21.17 8.10 -4.82
CA GLU A 142 21.89 6.95 -5.40
C GLU A 142 22.09 7.10 -6.90
N ARG A 143 21.07 7.60 -7.62
CA ARG A 143 21.20 7.98 -9.03
C ARG A 143 22.29 9.02 -9.26
N ALA A 144 22.43 10.00 -8.36
CA ALA A 144 23.45 11.03 -8.48
C ALA A 144 24.86 10.45 -8.29
N LYS A 145 25.04 9.53 -7.34
CA LYS A 145 26.32 8.82 -7.13
C LYS A 145 26.72 8.01 -8.36
N LEU A 146 25.78 7.26 -8.94
CA LEU A 146 26.03 6.43 -10.13
C LEU A 146 26.41 7.26 -11.37
N LYS A 147 25.89 8.49 -11.50
CA LYS A 147 26.27 9.40 -12.59
C LYS A 147 27.64 10.04 -12.40
N ALA A 148 28.14 10.09 -11.17
CA ALA A 148 29.42 10.70 -10.82
C ALA A 148 30.59 9.70 -10.78
N ALA A 149 30.28 8.40 -10.83
CA ALA A 149 31.24 7.30 -10.90
C ALA A 149 31.58 6.98 -12.37
#